data_AF-A0A7V3RM24-F1
#
_entry.id   AF-A0A7V3RM24-F1
#
_cell.length_a   1.000
_cell.length_b   1.000
_cell.length_c   1.000
_cell.angle_alpha   90.00
_cell.angle_beta   90.00
_cell.angle_gamma   90.00
#
_symmetry.space_group_name_H-M   'P 1'
#
loop_
_entity.id
_entity.type
_entity.pdbx_description
1 polymer ?
#
loop_
_entity_poly.entity_id
_entity_poly.type
_entity_poly.pdbx_seq_one_letter_code
_entity_poly.pdbx_strand_id
1 'polypeptide(L)'
;GIFTAGHKDYDSALAFISFQDAQKVFDSIGYAYGIGIKVEDPMEIEKYVDKLRSVTPYFVYTWKNLHRNDLAALQDEKMLLEIILFFFFCVVGFNILSTMIGMVLDKKEEIGILKAMGLKPSETLAVFLFDGFLLGMIGSLLGVLTGLLITVTLNDILKGIEMLFNFVRGAGFYAVRWIKPMPFPDRFQFFNSTVYYIDKFPIKIMISDVWFVIILAVVLSTLAVIVPALNASRFRPVEVLRND
;
A
#
# COMPACT_ATOMS: atom_id res chain seq x y z
N GLY A 1 42.56 1.62 -0.35
CA GLY A 1 41.93 1.04 -1.56
C GLY A 1 40.77 1.92 -1.97
N ILE A 2 40.32 1.82 -3.22
CA ILE A 2 39.11 2.51 -3.68
C ILE A 2 37.92 1.64 -3.28
N PHE A 3 36.90 2.25 -2.67
CA PHE A 3 35.65 1.59 -2.30
C PHE A 3 34.49 2.26 -3.03
N THR A 4 33.38 1.56 -3.16
CA THR A 4 32.16 2.08 -3.79
C THR A 4 30.98 1.64 -2.93
N ALA A 5 30.25 2.61 -2.41
CA ALA A 5 29.02 2.43 -1.62
C ALA A 5 27.78 2.31 -2.52
N GLY A 6 27.91 2.56 -3.83
CA GLY A 6 26.82 2.41 -4.80
C GLY A 6 25.85 3.59 -4.78
N HIS A 7 26.29 4.75 -4.27
CA HIS A 7 25.48 5.96 -4.21
C HIS A 7 26.36 7.12 -4.64
N LYS A 8 26.06 7.73 -5.79
CA LYS A 8 26.94 8.71 -6.46
C LYS A 8 27.34 9.87 -5.55
N ASP A 9 26.43 10.35 -4.71
CA ASP A 9 26.73 11.48 -3.83
C ASP A 9 27.70 11.10 -2.71
N TYR A 10 27.66 9.85 -2.24
CA TYR A 10 28.61 9.36 -1.24
C TYR A 10 29.95 8.98 -1.88
N ASP A 11 29.91 8.32 -3.04
CA ASP A 11 31.11 7.87 -3.74
C ASP A 11 31.94 9.04 -4.32
N SER A 12 31.30 10.18 -4.63
CA SER A 12 32.00 11.36 -5.12
C SER A 12 32.55 12.27 -4.02
N ALA A 13 32.07 12.15 -2.78
CA ALA A 13 32.37 13.09 -1.70
C ALA A 13 33.07 12.48 -0.47
N LEU A 14 33.08 11.16 -0.30
CA LEU A 14 33.61 10.52 0.90
C LEU A 14 34.95 9.81 0.67
N ALA A 15 35.89 10.04 1.57
CA ALA A 15 37.14 9.28 1.71
C ALA A 15 37.32 8.85 3.16
N PHE A 16 37.73 7.59 3.37
CA PHE A 16 38.00 7.06 4.70
C PHE A 16 39.51 6.91 4.93
N ILE A 17 39.97 7.43 6.06
CA ILE A 17 41.35 7.31 6.54
C ILE A 17 41.33 6.91 8.02
N SER A 18 42.46 6.40 8.54
CA SER A 18 42.58 6.15 9.97
C SER A 18 42.41 7.45 10.75
N PHE A 19 41.74 7.37 11.90
CA PHE A 19 41.56 8.51 12.79
C PHE A 19 42.90 9.14 13.21
N GLN A 20 43.93 8.31 13.48
CA GLN A 20 45.26 8.82 13.86
C GLN A 20 45.94 9.57 12.72
N ASP A 21 45.74 9.14 11.48
CA ASP A 21 46.32 9.81 10.31
C ASP A 21 45.54 11.09 9.98
N ALA A 22 44.21 11.07 10.13
CA ALA A 22 43.37 12.25 10.01
C ALA A 22 43.80 13.36 10.99
N GLN A 23 44.06 13.00 12.25
CA GLN A 23 44.50 13.97 13.26
C GLN A 23 45.82 14.65 12.89
N LYS A 24 46.75 13.93 12.25
CA LYS A 24 48.01 14.51 11.76
C LYS A 24 47.81 15.42 10.54
N VAL A 25 46.94 15.01 9.61
CA VAL A 25 46.67 15.76 8.37
C VAL A 25 45.92 17.06 8.65
N PHE A 26 44.97 17.05 9.59
CA PHE A 26 44.13 18.20 9.93
C PHE A 26 44.61 18.98 11.18
N ASP A 27 45.81 18.68 11.68
CA ASP A 27 46.41 19.31 12.87
C ASP A 27 45.47 19.36 14.09
N SER A 28 44.81 18.24 14.36
CA SER A 28 43.76 18.07 15.38
C SER A 28 44.14 17.01 16.43
N ILE A 29 45.42 16.92 16.75
CA ILE A 29 45.96 15.92 17.67
C ILE A 29 45.31 16.07 19.05
N GLY A 30 44.62 15.02 19.51
CA GLY A 30 43.92 15.00 20.79
C GLY A 30 42.49 15.54 20.75
N TYR A 31 42.01 16.03 19.61
CA TYR A 31 40.63 16.51 19.43
C TYR A 31 39.89 15.67 18.38
N ALA A 32 38.57 15.50 18.57
CA ALA A 32 37.69 14.87 17.60
C ALA A 32 36.58 15.85 17.23
N TYR A 33 36.37 16.07 15.93
CA TYR A 33 35.32 16.98 15.43
C TYR A 33 33.90 16.48 15.72
N GLY A 34 33.73 15.17 15.88
CA GLY A 34 32.45 14.55 16.21
C GLY A 34 32.63 13.09 16.60
N ILE A 35 31.66 12.57 17.35
CA ILE A 35 31.60 11.17 17.75
C ILE A 35 30.36 10.57 17.07
N GLY A 36 30.58 9.60 16.19
CA GLY A 36 29.51 8.81 15.60
C GLY A 36 29.16 7.63 16.50
N ILE A 37 27.93 7.59 17.00
CA ILE A 37 27.42 6.45 17.78
C ILE A 37 26.49 5.65 16.88
N LYS A 38 26.83 4.37 16.66
CA LYS A 38 25.98 3.43 15.93
C LYS A 38 25.09 2.68 16.91
N VAL A 39 23.78 2.77 16.71
CA VAL A 39 22.77 2.07 17.52
C VAL A 39 22.28 0.85 16.73
N GLU A 40 21.90 -0.23 17.41
CA GLU A 40 21.37 -1.45 16.78
C GLU A 40 20.02 -1.20 16.09
N ASP A 41 19.09 -0.51 16.76
CA ASP A 41 17.80 -0.10 16.19
C ASP A 41 17.77 1.42 15.92
N PRO A 42 17.81 1.86 14.64
CA PRO A 42 17.72 3.26 14.27
C PRO A 42 16.37 3.92 14.61
N MET A 43 15.29 3.14 14.76
CA MET A 43 13.94 3.66 14.99
C MET A 43 13.71 4.07 16.45
N GLU A 44 14.46 3.47 17.39
CA GLU A 44 14.38 3.82 18.81
C GLU A 44 15.37 4.92 19.24
N ILE A 45 16.02 5.58 18.28
CA ILE A 45 17.14 6.51 18.57
C ILE A 45 16.74 7.67 19.49
N GLU A 46 15.47 8.10 19.46
CA GLU A 46 14.96 9.19 20.30
C GLU A 46 15.12 8.90 21.81
N LYS A 47 14.95 7.64 22.24
CA LYS A 47 15.15 7.22 23.64
C LYS A 47 16.59 7.43 24.13
N TYR A 48 17.56 7.29 23.24
CA TYR A 48 18.99 7.44 23.55
C TYR A 48 19.44 8.90 23.46
N VAL A 49 18.83 9.67 22.55
CA VAL A 49 19.14 11.08 22.34
C VAL A 49 18.83 11.91 23.57
N ASP A 50 17.70 11.68 24.22
CA ASP A 50 17.32 12.42 25.42
C ASP A 50 18.31 12.18 26.57
N LYS A 51 18.76 10.92 26.74
CA LYS A 51 19.82 10.58 27.70
C LYS A 51 21.15 11.25 27.34
N LEU A 52 21.56 11.20 26.08
CA LEU A 52 22.84 11.79 25.63
C LEU A 52 22.87 13.32 25.76
N ARG A 53 21.74 13.99 25.50
CA ARG A 53 21.59 15.43 25.72
C ARG A 53 21.68 15.83 27.20
N SER A 54 21.27 14.95 28.10
CA SER A 54 21.36 15.22 29.54
C SER A 54 22.78 15.13 30.10
N VAL A 55 23.65 14.34 29.47
CA VAL A 55 25.02 14.06 29.97
C VAL A 55 26.12 14.76 29.17
N THR A 56 25.79 15.43 28.08
CA THR A 56 26.76 16.13 27.24
C THR A 56 26.33 17.57 26.94
N PRO A 57 27.26 18.54 26.95
CA PRO A 57 26.98 19.92 26.54
C PRO A 57 26.99 20.11 25.01
N TYR A 58 27.16 19.02 24.23
CA TYR A 58 27.35 19.07 22.78
C TYR A 58 26.03 18.86 22.02
N PHE A 59 25.96 19.35 20.78
CA PHE A 59 24.80 19.12 19.91
C PHE A 59 24.73 17.65 19.47
N VAL A 60 23.61 17.00 19.81
CA VAL A 60 23.31 15.63 19.39
C VAL A 60 22.42 15.66 18.15
N TYR A 61 22.99 15.32 16.99
CA TYR A 61 22.26 15.14 15.74
C TYR A 61 21.98 13.66 15.50
N THR A 62 20.74 13.35 15.10
CA THR A 62 20.36 12.00 14.65
C THR A 62 20.32 11.92 13.13
N TRP A 63 20.35 10.70 12.60
CA TRP A 63 20.10 10.45 11.18
C TRP A 63 18.75 11.04 10.71
N LYS A 64 17.74 11.06 11.60
CA LYS A 64 16.41 11.64 11.39
C LYS A 64 16.45 13.17 11.25
N ASN A 65 17.33 13.84 12.00
CA ASN A 65 17.53 15.28 11.89
C ASN A 65 18.25 15.67 10.60
N LEU A 66 19.26 14.88 10.21
CA LEU A 66 20.05 15.11 9.01
C LEU A 66 19.22 14.95 7.72
N HIS A 67 18.26 14.03 7.71
CA HIS A 67 17.40 13.75 6.56
C HIS A 67 15.93 14.14 6.81
N ARG A 68 15.69 15.21 7.59
CA ARG A 68 14.33 15.62 7.96
C ARG A 68 13.45 15.88 6.73
N ASN A 69 14.00 16.49 5.69
CA ASN A 69 13.24 16.83 4.47
C ASN A 69 12.83 15.57 3.71
N ASP A 70 13.73 14.59 3.59
CA ASP A 70 13.44 13.32 2.91
C ASP A 70 12.41 12.51 3.72
N LEU A 71 12.53 12.51 5.05
CA LEU A 71 11.58 11.85 5.94
C LEU A 71 10.20 12.52 5.95
N ALA A 72 10.14 13.85 5.87
CA ALA A 72 8.88 14.58 5.73
C ALA A 72 8.19 14.23 4.41
N ALA A 73 8.95 14.18 3.31
CA ALA A 73 8.42 13.74 2.01
C ALA A 73 7.86 12.31 2.06
N LEU A 74 8.53 11.38 2.77
CA LEU A 74 8.02 10.02 2.97
C LEU A 74 6.75 9.95 3.82
N GLN A 75 6.58 10.86 4.78
CA GLN A 75 5.35 10.95 5.58
C GLN A 75 4.19 11.50 4.75
N ASP A 76 4.44 12.54 3.95
CA ASP A 76 3.44 13.11 3.05
C ASP A 76 2.98 12.07 2.02
N GLU A 77 3.90 11.28 1.47
CA GLU A 77 3.58 10.16 0.57
C GLU A 77 2.70 9.11 1.24
N LYS A 78 3.02 8.71 2.47
CA LYS A 78 2.20 7.75 3.23
C LYS A 78 0.80 8.28 3.51
N MET A 79 0.67 9.55 3.89
CA MET A 79 -0.64 10.18 4.12
C MET A 79 -1.50 10.12 2.85
N LEU A 80 -0.91 10.37 1.68
CA LEU A 80 -1.62 10.26 0.40
C LEU A 80 -2.09 8.83 0.13
N LEU A 81 -1.25 7.82 0.38
CA LEU A 81 -1.63 6.41 0.22
C LEU A 81 -2.76 6.01 1.17
N GLU A 82 -2.74 6.47 2.42
CA GLU A 82 -3.82 6.24 3.38
C GLU A 82 -5.15 6.86 2.91
N ILE A 83 -5.11 8.07 2.35
CA ILE A 83 -6.29 8.72 1.76
C ILE A 83 -6.83 7.91 0.57
N ILE A 84 -5.96 7.48 -0.35
CA ILE A 84 -6.38 6.66 -1.51
C ILE A 84 -6.99 5.33 -1.05
N LEU A 85 -6.37 4.65 -0.08
CA LEU A 85 -6.89 3.41 0.49
C LEU A 85 -8.27 3.61 1.12
N PHE A 86 -8.47 4.71 1.85
CA PHE A 86 -9.78 5.07 2.40
C PHE A 86 -10.84 5.20 1.30
N PHE A 87 -10.56 5.96 0.23
CA PHE A 87 -11.50 6.10 -0.89
C PHE A 87 -11.76 4.77 -1.61
N PHE A 88 -10.74 3.93 -1.77
CA PHE A 88 -10.90 2.60 -2.34
C PHE A 88 -11.91 1.77 -1.53
N PHE A 89 -11.79 1.75 -0.20
CA PHE A 89 -12.76 1.07 0.65
C PHE A 89 -14.17 1.69 0.58
N CYS A 90 -14.30 3.00 0.48
CA CYS A 90 -15.59 3.65 0.26
C CYS A 90 -16.24 3.17 -1.04
N VAL A 91 -15.51 3.17 -2.15
CA VAL A 91 -16.01 2.73 -3.46
C VAL A 91 -16.45 1.26 -3.40
N VAL A 92 -15.65 0.39 -2.77
CA VAL A 92 -16.00 -1.03 -2.58
C VAL A 92 -17.26 -1.18 -1.74
N GLY A 93 -17.37 -0.46 -0.62
CA GLY A 93 -18.55 -0.50 0.24
C GLY A 93 -19.83 -0.04 -0.47
N PHE A 94 -19.76 1.06 -1.23
CA PHE A 94 -20.87 1.51 -2.06
C PHE A 94 -21.26 0.50 -3.12
N ASN A 95 -20.28 -0.15 -3.76
CA ASN A 95 -20.56 -1.16 -4.77
C ASN A 95 -21.32 -2.35 -4.17
N ILE A 96 -20.88 -2.86 -3.01
CA ILE A 96 -21.58 -3.93 -2.28
C ILE A 96 -23.00 -3.50 -1.93
N LEU A 97 -23.17 -2.28 -1.38
CA LEU A 97 -24.49 -1.73 -1.06
C LEU A 97 -25.43 -1.72 -2.27
N SER A 98 -24.96 -1.20 -3.42
CA SER A 98 -25.75 -1.14 -4.65
C SER A 98 -26.16 -2.52 -5.14
N THR A 99 -25.24 -3.49 -5.16
CA THR A 99 -25.54 -4.87 -5.57
C THR A 99 -26.51 -5.55 -4.62
N MET A 100 -26.36 -5.36 -3.32
CA MET A 100 -27.25 -5.95 -2.30
C MET A 100 -28.66 -5.39 -2.38
N ILE A 101 -28.81 -4.08 -2.57
CA ILE A 101 -30.14 -3.47 -2.80
C ILE A 101 -30.80 -4.08 -4.04
N GLY A 102 -30.05 -4.22 -5.13
CA GLY A 102 -30.54 -4.87 -6.36
C GLY A 102 -31.06 -6.29 -6.09
N MET A 103 -30.26 -7.12 -5.42
CA MET A 103 -30.65 -8.50 -5.08
C MET A 103 -31.91 -8.56 -4.21
N VAL A 104 -32.05 -7.68 -3.21
CA VAL A 104 -33.24 -7.63 -2.35
C VAL A 104 -34.49 -7.26 -3.16
N LEU A 105 -34.37 -6.30 -4.07
CA LEU A 105 -35.49 -5.85 -4.90
C LEU A 105 -35.95 -6.96 -5.86
N ASP A 106 -35.02 -7.69 -6.46
CA ASP A 106 -35.33 -8.83 -7.34
C ASP A 106 -36.02 -9.98 -6.59
N LYS A 107 -35.74 -10.13 -5.29
CA LYS A 107 -36.27 -11.19 -4.43
C LYS A 107 -37.46 -10.79 -3.56
N LYS A 108 -38.06 -9.61 -3.80
CA LYS A 108 -39.15 -9.05 -2.96
C LYS A 108 -40.37 -9.98 -2.84
N GLU A 109 -40.76 -10.66 -3.91
CA GLU A 109 -41.93 -11.55 -3.97
C GLU A 109 -41.71 -12.82 -3.14
N GLU A 110 -40.56 -13.45 -3.31
CA GLU A 110 -40.16 -14.63 -2.53
C GLU A 110 -40.13 -14.33 -1.02
N ILE A 111 -39.60 -13.17 -0.63
CA ILE A 111 -39.60 -12.70 0.77
C ILE A 111 -41.02 -12.44 1.27
N GLY A 112 -41.91 -11.90 0.41
CA GLY A 112 -43.32 -11.68 0.72
C GLY A 112 -44.07 -12.98 1.03
N ILE A 113 -43.84 -14.02 0.23
CA ILE A 113 -44.42 -15.36 0.44
C ILE A 113 -43.92 -15.96 1.76
N LEU A 114 -42.61 -15.92 2.01
CA LEU A 114 -42.01 -16.44 3.25
C LEU A 114 -42.57 -15.74 4.50
N LYS A 115 -42.78 -14.42 4.43
CA LYS A 115 -43.43 -13.66 5.51
C LYS A 115 -44.90 -14.06 5.71
N ALA A 116 -45.63 -14.32 4.63
CA ALA A 116 -47.01 -14.82 4.72
C ALA A 116 -47.07 -16.22 5.36
N MET A 117 -46.02 -17.04 5.19
CA MET A 117 -45.86 -18.33 5.86
C MET A 117 -45.43 -18.23 7.34
N GLY A 118 -45.15 -17.02 7.85
CA GLY A 118 -44.83 -16.78 9.26
C GLY A 118 -43.37 -16.39 9.56
N LEU A 119 -42.55 -16.13 8.54
CA LEU A 119 -41.16 -15.66 8.74
C LEU A 119 -41.15 -14.31 9.48
N LYS A 120 -40.41 -14.24 10.59
CA LYS A 120 -40.29 -13.02 11.41
C LYS A 120 -39.27 -12.05 10.78
N PRO A 121 -39.43 -10.72 10.99
CA PRO A 121 -38.47 -9.72 10.50
C PRO A 121 -37.02 -9.96 10.94
N SER A 122 -36.81 -10.50 12.15
CA SER A 122 -35.49 -10.85 12.67
C SER A 122 -34.85 -12.04 11.94
N GLU A 123 -35.66 -12.99 11.48
CA GLU A 123 -35.19 -14.16 10.71
C GLU A 123 -34.80 -13.73 9.30
N THR A 124 -35.58 -12.82 8.68
CA THR A 124 -35.19 -12.19 7.41
C THR A 124 -33.85 -11.44 7.54
N LEU A 125 -33.70 -10.63 8.60
CA LEU A 125 -32.44 -9.90 8.85
C LEU A 125 -31.25 -10.85 9.03
N ALA A 126 -31.42 -11.95 9.77
CA ALA A 126 -30.38 -12.94 10.02
C ALA A 126 -29.90 -13.64 8.74
N VAL A 127 -30.82 -13.98 7.83
CA VAL A 127 -30.47 -14.59 6.52
C VAL A 127 -29.60 -13.65 5.71
N PHE A 128 -29.98 -12.38 5.60
CA PHE A 128 -29.20 -11.39 4.86
C PHE A 128 -27.85 -11.09 5.51
N LEU A 129 -27.79 -10.98 6.84
CA LEU A 129 -26.51 -10.82 7.55
C LEU A 129 -25.57 -12.00 7.32
N PHE A 130 -26.11 -13.22 7.30
CA PHE A 130 -25.33 -14.42 7.01
C PHE A 130 -24.82 -14.45 5.56
N ASP A 131 -25.64 -14.00 4.61
CA ASP A 131 -25.24 -13.85 3.21
C ASP A 131 -24.09 -12.84 3.05
N GLY A 132 -24.20 -11.67 3.67
CA GLY A 132 -23.14 -10.65 3.69
C GLY A 132 -21.85 -11.12 4.34
N PHE A 133 -21.95 -11.93 5.40
CA PHE A 133 -20.81 -12.56 6.05
C PHE A 133 -20.14 -13.61 5.15
N LEU A 134 -20.92 -14.49 4.51
CA LEU A 134 -20.41 -15.50 3.59
C LEU A 134 -19.73 -14.87 2.37
N LEU A 135 -20.35 -13.85 1.78
CA LEU A 135 -19.77 -13.09 0.67
C LEU A 135 -18.45 -12.42 1.09
N GLY A 136 -18.40 -11.84 2.28
CA GLY A 136 -17.18 -11.28 2.86
C GLY A 136 -16.07 -12.33 3.02
N MET A 137 -16.40 -13.49 3.57
CA MET A 137 -15.43 -14.58 3.76
C MET A 137 -14.90 -15.11 2.42
N ILE A 138 -15.78 -15.46 1.48
CA ILE A 138 -15.38 -15.99 0.18
C ILE A 138 -14.59 -14.94 -0.60
N GLY A 139 -15.06 -13.69 -0.62
CA GLY A 139 -14.40 -12.58 -1.28
C GLY A 139 -13.02 -12.28 -0.68
N SER A 140 -12.89 -12.25 0.65
CA SER A 140 -11.61 -12.04 1.32
C SER A 140 -10.63 -13.19 1.09
N LEU A 141 -11.10 -14.44 1.07
CA LEU A 141 -10.26 -15.60 0.79
C LEU A 141 -9.70 -15.56 -0.64
N LEU A 142 -10.57 -15.35 -1.63
CA LEU A 142 -10.16 -15.22 -3.03
C LEU A 142 -9.28 -13.99 -3.25
N GLY A 143 -9.61 -12.87 -2.61
CA GLY A 143 -8.85 -11.62 -2.67
C GLY A 143 -7.44 -11.76 -2.09
N VAL A 144 -7.30 -12.43 -0.94
CA VAL A 144 -5.98 -12.68 -0.34
C VAL A 144 -5.18 -13.65 -1.18
N LEU A 145 -5.78 -14.74 -1.67
CA LEU A 145 -5.08 -15.70 -2.55
C LEU A 145 -4.56 -15.02 -3.82
N THR A 146 -5.42 -14.29 -4.52
CA THR A 146 -5.04 -13.56 -5.74
C THR A 146 -4.06 -12.43 -5.44
N GLY A 147 -4.25 -11.68 -4.37
CA GLY A 147 -3.36 -10.60 -3.93
C GLY A 147 -1.96 -11.10 -3.58
N LEU A 148 -1.84 -12.22 -2.86
CA LEU A 148 -0.56 -12.86 -2.57
C LEU A 148 0.14 -13.36 -3.83
N LEU A 149 -0.61 -13.96 -4.75
CA LEU A 149 -0.08 -14.43 -6.04
C LEU A 149 0.48 -13.26 -6.87
N ILE A 150 -0.28 -12.17 -6.98
CA ILE A 150 0.15 -10.93 -7.64
C ILE A 150 1.39 -10.36 -6.95
N THR A 151 1.41 -10.36 -5.61
CA THR A 151 2.52 -9.85 -4.82
C THR A 151 3.82 -10.63 -5.09
N VAL A 152 3.78 -11.97 -5.10
CA VAL A 152 4.97 -12.78 -5.40
C VAL A 152 5.44 -12.58 -6.84
N THR A 153 4.53 -12.33 -7.77
CA THR A 153 4.82 -12.15 -9.20
C THR A 153 4.99 -10.69 -9.63
N LEU A 154 4.96 -9.74 -8.69
CA LEU A 154 4.95 -8.31 -8.99
C LEU A 154 6.12 -7.88 -9.87
N ASN A 155 7.33 -8.35 -9.56
CA ASN A 155 8.52 -8.03 -10.33
C ASN A 155 8.44 -8.56 -11.78
N ASP A 156 7.78 -9.70 -11.99
CA ASP A 156 7.60 -10.27 -13.33
C ASP A 156 6.48 -9.55 -14.09
N ILE A 157 5.41 -9.14 -13.40
CA ILE A 157 4.36 -8.27 -13.96
C ILE A 157 4.98 -6.95 -14.46
N LEU A 158 5.85 -6.31 -13.65
CA LEU A 158 6.53 -5.08 -14.03
C LEU A 158 7.37 -5.25 -15.29
N LYS A 159 8.17 -6.33 -15.38
CA LYS A 159 8.91 -6.66 -16.61
C LYS A 159 8.01 -6.91 -17.81
N GLY A 160 6.86 -7.54 -17.61
CA GLY A 160 5.84 -7.72 -18.64
C GLY A 160 5.31 -6.40 -19.17
N ILE A 161 5.03 -5.44 -18.27
CA ILE A 161 4.62 -4.08 -18.63
C ILE A 161 5.76 -3.35 -19.35
N GLU A 162 7.01 -3.46 -18.88
CA GLU A 162 8.18 -2.87 -19.58
C GLU A 162 8.31 -3.42 -21.00
N MET A 163 8.15 -4.73 -21.18
CA MET A 163 8.21 -5.37 -22.50
C MET A 163 7.11 -4.84 -23.41
N LEU A 164 5.89 -4.70 -22.89
CA LEU A 164 4.76 -4.15 -23.64
C LEU A 164 5.00 -2.68 -24.05
N PHE A 165 5.43 -1.84 -23.12
CA PHE A 165 5.73 -0.43 -23.39
C PHE A 165 6.85 -0.28 -24.43
N ASN A 166 7.92 -1.06 -24.28
CA ASN A 166 9.03 -1.07 -25.23
C ASN A 166 8.61 -1.58 -26.61
N PHE A 167 7.73 -2.58 -26.67
CA PHE A 167 7.17 -3.08 -27.91
C PHE A 167 6.32 -2.01 -28.62
N VAL A 168 5.39 -1.37 -27.91
CA VAL A 168 4.51 -0.32 -28.48
C VAL A 168 5.34 0.88 -28.95
N ARG A 169 6.30 1.33 -28.14
CA ARG A 169 7.21 2.44 -28.48
C ARG A 169 8.12 2.08 -29.66
N GLY A 170 8.61 0.85 -29.72
CA GLY A 170 9.39 0.32 -30.84
C GLY A 170 8.58 0.26 -32.14
N ALA A 171 7.38 -0.32 -32.10
CA ALA A 171 6.48 -0.40 -33.24
C ALA A 171 6.10 1.00 -33.76
N GLY A 172 5.75 1.92 -32.86
CA GLY A 172 5.48 3.33 -33.21
C GLY A 172 6.69 4.03 -33.82
N PHE A 173 7.90 3.76 -33.31
CA PHE A 173 9.13 4.29 -33.90
C PHE A 173 9.36 3.79 -35.33
N TYR A 174 9.25 2.48 -35.57
CA TYR A 174 9.40 1.93 -36.93
C TYR A 174 8.36 2.49 -37.90
N ALA A 175 7.13 2.76 -37.43
CA ALA A 175 6.06 3.32 -38.24
C ALA A 175 6.29 4.79 -38.65
N VAL A 176 7.03 5.59 -37.87
CA VAL A 176 7.26 7.03 -38.12
C VAL A 176 8.67 7.31 -38.65
N ARG A 177 9.60 6.35 -38.54
CA ARG A 177 11.01 6.48 -38.96
C ARG A 177 11.20 6.95 -40.41
N TRP A 178 10.27 6.63 -41.31
CA TRP A 178 10.32 7.07 -42.71
C TRP A 178 9.94 8.55 -42.90
N ILE A 179 9.20 9.15 -41.96
CA ILE A 179 8.75 10.56 -42.00
C ILE A 179 9.79 11.49 -41.36
N LYS A 180 10.35 11.09 -40.21
CA LYS A 180 11.39 11.85 -39.52
C LYS A 180 12.49 10.91 -39.01
N PRO A 181 13.76 11.10 -39.42
CA PRO A 181 14.87 10.37 -38.82
C PRO A 181 15.03 10.83 -37.37
N MET A 182 14.70 9.93 -36.44
CA MET A 182 14.88 10.12 -35.00
C MET A 182 15.86 9.05 -34.47
N PRO A 183 16.65 9.36 -33.43
CA PRO A 183 17.45 8.36 -32.74
C PRO A 183 16.56 7.26 -32.15
N PHE A 184 17.10 6.05 -31.98
CA PHE A 184 16.34 4.96 -31.38
C PHE A 184 15.90 5.36 -29.96
N PRO A 185 14.61 5.14 -29.62
CA PRO A 185 14.13 5.45 -28.28
C PRO A 185 14.86 4.62 -27.24
N ASP A 186 15.28 5.25 -26.15
CA ASP A 186 15.77 4.54 -24.97
C ASP A 186 14.72 3.54 -24.48
N ARG A 187 15.20 2.40 -23.96
CA ARG A 187 14.33 1.39 -23.36
C ARG A 187 13.71 1.99 -22.11
N PHE A 188 12.38 1.95 -22.06
CA PHE A 188 11.65 2.23 -20.85
C PHE A 188 11.96 1.12 -19.83
N GLN A 189 12.49 1.54 -18.69
CA GLN A 189 12.68 0.70 -17.51
C GLN A 189 12.06 1.48 -16.35
N PHE A 190 11.22 0.82 -15.55
CA PHE A 190 10.62 1.47 -14.38
C PHE A 190 11.69 1.89 -13.38
N PHE A 191 12.76 1.09 -13.26
CA PHE A 191 13.89 1.35 -12.38
C PHE A 191 15.18 1.35 -13.18
N ASN A 192 15.71 2.55 -13.42
CA ASN A 192 17.07 2.67 -13.93
C ASN A 192 18.04 2.42 -12.77
N SER A 193 18.73 1.28 -12.77
CA SER A 193 19.68 0.87 -11.73
C SER A 193 20.84 1.86 -11.54
N THR A 194 21.10 2.73 -12.53
CA THR A 194 22.11 3.79 -12.46
C THR A 194 21.66 4.99 -11.62
N VAL A 195 20.35 5.22 -11.52
CA VAL A 195 19.75 6.39 -10.85
C VAL A 195 19.09 6.00 -9.53
N TYR A 196 18.34 4.89 -9.53
CA TYR A 196 17.54 4.45 -8.39
C TYR A 196 18.19 3.35 -7.56
N TYR A 197 19.30 2.75 -8.02
CA TYR A 197 20.08 1.74 -7.29
C TYR A 197 19.27 0.56 -6.71
N ILE A 198 18.08 0.32 -7.25
CA ILE A 198 17.15 -0.73 -6.84
C ILE A 198 16.82 -1.55 -8.08
N ASP A 199 17.23 -2.82 -8.08
CA ASP A 199 17.00 -3.73 -9.20
C ASP A 199 15.61 -4.38 -9.18
N LYS A 200 14.96 -4.42 -8.01
CA LYS A 200 13.64 -5.04 -7.79
C LYS A 200 12.95 -4.38 -6.61
N PHE A 201 11.61 -4.34 -6.63
CA PHE A 201 10.88 -3.93 -5.45
C PHE A 201 11.10 -4.93 -4.31
N PRO A 202 11.54 -4.47 -3.13
CA PRO A 202 11.61 -5.31 -1.95
C PRO A 202 10.20 -5.57 -1.43
N ILE A 203 9.72 -6.80 -1.62
CA ILE A 203 8.38 -7.20 -1.22
C ILE A 203 8.44 -7.79 0.19
N LYS A 204 7.88 -7.07 1.16
CA LYS A 204 7.70 -7.58 2.53
C LYS A 204 6.21 -7.72 2.80
N ILE A 205 5.76 -8.96 2.96
CA ILE A 205 4.37 -9.26 3.30
C ILE A 205 4.28 -9.28 4.82
N MET A 206 3.55 -8.32 5.38
CA MET A 206 3.27 -8.27 6.82
C MET A 206 1.97 -9.03 7.08
N ILE A 207 2.04 -10.09 7.89
CA ILE A 207 0.87 -10.93 8.17
C ILE A 207 -0.24 -10.14 8.91
N SER A 208 0.15 -9.13 9.69
CA SER A 208 -0.76 -8.19 10.36
C SER A 208 -1.70 -7.52 9.37
N ASP A 209 -1.16 -7.09 8.23
CA ASP A 209 -1.89 -6.27 7.26
C ASP A 209 -2.87 -7.15 6.49
N VAL A 210 -2.49 -8.40 6.21
CA VAL A 210 -3.37 -9.41 5.60
C VAL A 210 -4.58 -9.68 6.51
N TRP A 211 -4.34 -9.93 7.80
CA TRP A 211 -5.42 -10.15 8.77
C TRP A 211 -6.33 -8.93 8.92
N PHE A 212 -5.74 -7.72 8.97
CA PHE A 212 -6.50 -6.48 9.04
C PHE A 212 -7.45 -6.33 7.84
N VAL A 213 -6.96 -6.59 6.62
CA VAL A 213 -7.77 -6.50 5.40
C VAL A 213 -8.88 -7.56 5.37
N ILE A 214 -8.61 -8.79 5.81
CA ILE A 214 -9.65 -9.84 5.89
C ILE A 214 -10.77 -9.42 6.83
N ILE A 215 -10.43 -8.98 8.05
CA ILE A 215 -11.41 -8.56 9.05
C ILE A 215 -12.20 -7.35 8.54
N LEU A 216 -11.50 -6.36 7.98
CA LEU A 216 -12.13 -5.15 7.45
C LEU A 216 -13.09 -5.48 6.30
N ALA A 217 -12.72 -6.37 5.39
CA ALA A 217 -13.57 -6.79 4.27
C ALA A 217 -14.86 -7.48 4.75
N VAL A 218 -14.75 -8.41 5.71
CA VAL A 218 -15.91 -9.12 6.28
C VAL A 218 -16.82 -8.16 7.05
N VAL A 219 -16.24 -7.24 7.82
CA VAL A 219 -17.02 -6.23 8.55
C VAL A 219 -17.75 -5.32 7.58
N LEU A 220 -17.06 -4.79 6.56
CA LEU A 220 -17.67 -3.90 5.57
C LEU A 220 -18.77 -4.60 4.75
N SER A 221 -18.56 -5.86 4.35
CA SER A 221 -19.59 -6.61 3.61
C SER A 221 -20.82 -6.86 4.48
N THR A 222 -20.62 -7.21 5.75
CA THR A 222 -21.72 -7.47 6.69
C THR A 222 -22.49 -6.19 7.01
N LEU A 223 -21.78 -5.08 7.27
CA LEU A 223 -22.39 -3.78 7.56
C LEU A 223 -23.15 -3.22 6.35
N ALA A 224 -22.61 -3.40 5.14
CA ALA A 224 -23.28 -3.00 3.90
C ALA A 224 -24.67 -3.65 3.76
N VAL A 225 -24.84 -4.88 4.21
CA VAL A 225 -26.12 -5.58 4.09
C VAL A 225 -27.18 -5.11 5.09
N ILE A 226 -26.80 -4.45 6.19
CA ILE A 226 -27.75 -4.01 7.22
C ILE A 226 -28.84 -3.11 6.65
N VAL A 227 -28.47 -2.12 5.84
CA VAL A 227 -29.41 -1.15 5.26
C VAL A 227 -30.47 -1.83 4.37
N PRO A 228 -30.09 -2.61 3.33
CA PRO A 228 -31.06 -3.32 2.52
C PRO A 228 -31.85 -4.38 3.31
N ALA A 229 -31.23 -5.10 4.25
CA ALA A 229 -31.90 -6.12 5.04
C ALA A 229 -32.99 -5.54 5.98
N LEU A 230 -32.73 -4.36 6.58
CA LEU A 230 -33.74 -3.66 7.36
C LEU A 230 -34.91 -3.20 6.48
N ASN A 231 -34.62 -2.69 5.28
CA ASN A 231 -35.66 -2.32 4.32
C ASN A 231 -36.48 -3.55 3.89
N ALA A 232 -35.82 -4.68 3.61
CA ALA A 232 -36.46 -5.97 3.30
C ALA A 232 -37.39 -6.44 4.41
N SER A 233 -36.94 -6.33 5.66
CA SER A 233 -37.68 -6.77 6.86
C SER A 233 -38.99 -5.99 7.06
N ARG A 234 -39.10 -4.76 6.52
CA ARG A 234 -40.26 -3.88 6.70
C ARG A 234 -41.33 -3.99 5.61
N PHE A 235 -41.08 -4.71 4.50
CA PHE A 235 -42.09 -4.91 3.46
C PHE A 235 -43.32 -5.66 3.98
N ARG A 236 -44.51 -5.10 3.70
CA ARG A 236 -45.81 -5.69 4.07
C ARG A 236 -46.24 -6.67 2.96
N PRO A 237 -46.58 -7.93 3.29
CA PRO A 237 -46.94 -8.94 2.28
C PRO A 237 -48.07 -8.52 1.35
N VAL A 238 -49.02 -7.72 1.86
CA VAL A 238 -50.23 -7.28 1.15
C VAL A 238 -49.94 -6.30 0.01
N GLU A 239 -48.83 -5.54 0.06
CA GLU A 239 -48.45 -4.61 -1.01
C GLU A 239 -47.76 -5.29 -2.18
N VAL A 240 -47.12 -6.44 -1.94
CA VAL A 240 -46.36 -7.17 -2.96
C VAL A 240 -47.31 -7.94 -3.88
N LEU A 241 -48.35 -8.58 -3.32
CA LEU A 241 -49.35 -9.35 -4.08
C LEU A 241 -50.41 -8.48 -4.81
N ARG A 242 -50.43 -7.16 -4.59
CA ARG A 242 -51.41 -6.25 -5.20
C ARG A 242 -50.86 -5.50 -6.42
N ASN A 243 -49.54 -5.58 -6.66
CA ASN A 243 -48.86 -4.84 -7.72
C ASN A 243 -48.45 -5.72 -8.92
N ASP A 244 -48.97 -6.96 -8.98
CA ASP A 244 -48.96 -7.82 -10.17
C ASP A 244 -50.35 -7.90 -10.81
#